data_AF-A0A971LGE6-F1
#
_entry.id   AF-A0A971LGE6-F1
#
_cell.length_a   1.000
_cell.length_b   1.000
_cell.length_c   1.000
_cell.angle_alpha   90.00
_cell.angle_beta   90.00
_cell.angle_gamma   90.00
#
_symmetry.space_group_name_H-M   'P 1'
#
loop_
_entity.id
_entity.type
_entity.pdbx_description
1 polymer ?
#
loop_
_entity_poly.entity_id
_entity_poly.type
_entity_poly.pdbx_seq_one_letter_code
_entity_poly.pdbx_strand_id
1 'polypeptide(L)'
;IFEDIHLDQFKLARTALQVEVLQNGLRKRAMEIIKVSANGDFDQAIKLAEQYLRQIQYEITNAEEAIRITEQILRDSEQSGSSIRLSRKQTADYLQISIDALRNWEMNGLLKIKRRENGYRVYTDEDLKILKIIRSLRCANYSLSAILRMLNTLSDDPGANIRVVIDSPDASDDIFSACDKLLTSLNDAEQNTSRMLSSLHSMKNKFS
;
A
#
# COMPACT_ATOMS: atom_id res chain seq x y z
N ILE A 1 -17.67 -36.82 7.93
CA ILE A 1 -18.81 -36.15 8.62
C ILE A 1 -18.30 -34.77 9.00
N PHE A 2 -19.02 -33.68 8.70
CA PHE A 2 -18.62 -32.33 9.11
C PHE A 2 -19.15 -32.03 10.51
N GLU A 3 -18.24 -31.86 11.46
CA GLU A 3 -18.54 -31.45 12.84
C GLU A 3 -18.48 -29.92 13.03
N ASP A 4 -18.95 -29.43 14.17
CA ASP A 4 -19.03 -28.00 14.51
C ASP A 4 -17.68 -27.28 14.38
N ILE A 5 -16.57 -27.95 14.72
CA ILE A 5 -15.22 -27.41 14.55
C ILE A 5 -14.91 -27.07 13.08
N HIS A 6 -15.38 -27.89 12.13
CA HIS A 6 -15.14 -27.64 10.71
C HIS A 6 -15.92 -26.43 10.20
N LEU A 7 -17.14 -26.22 10.71
CA LEU A 7 -17.94 -25.03 10.38
C LEU A 7 -17.27 -23.76 10.90
N ASP A 8 -16.76 -23.78 12.13
CA ASP A 8 -16.07 -22.62 12.71
C ASP A 8 -14.70 -22.37 12.03
N GLN A 9 -13.97 -23.42 11.62
CA GLN A 9 -12.77 -23.29 10.78
C GLN A 9 -13.07 -22.64 9.42
N PHE A 10 -14.18 -23.01 8.78
CA PHE A 10 -14.55 -22.43 7.48
C PHE A 10 -14.92 -20.95 7.60
N LYS A 11 -15.62 -20.56 8.67
CA LYS A 11 -15.90 -19.15 8.98
C LYS A 11 -14.61 -18.37 9.23
N LEU A 12 -13.67 -18.95 9.97
CA LEU A 12 -12.35 -18.35 10.21
C LEU A 12 -11.61 -18.11 8.89
N ALA A 13 -11.49 -19.13 8.04
CA ALA A 13 -10.82 -19.03 6.75
C ALA A 13 -11.49 -18.01 5.82
N ARG A 14 -12.83 -18.00 5.77
CA ARG A 14 -13.59 -17.00 5.01
C ARG A 14 -13.29 -15.58 5.48
N THR A 15 -13.24 -15.36 6.79
CA THR A 15 -12.94 -14.03 7.38
C THR A 15 -11.51 -13.61 7.08
N ALA A 16 -10.54 -14.53 7.25
CA ALA A 16 -9.12 -14.28 7.02
C ALA A 16 -8.76 -13.97 5.56
N LEU A 17 -9.52 -14.51 4.60
CA LEU A 17 -9.26 -14.36 3.17
C LEU A 17 -10.25 -13.41 2.47
N GLN A 18 -11.11 -12.74 3.22
CA GLN A 18 -12.13 -11.83 2.68
C GLN A 18 -11.50 -10.61 1.99
N VAL A 19 -10.37 -10.12 2.50
CA VAL A 19 -9.65 -8.97 1.92
C VAL A 19 -8.39 -9.48 1.24
N GLU A 20 -8.21 -9.08 -0.01
CA GLU A 20 -7.06 -9.47 -0.80
C GLU A 20 -5.83 -8.60 -0.50
N VAL A 21 -5.30 -8.66 0.73
CA VAL A 21 -4.06 -7.95 1.06
C VAL A 21 -2.84 -8.77 0.64
N LEU A 22 -2.31 -8.47 -0.55
CA LEU A 22 -1.17 -9.19 -1.15
C LEU A 22 0.19 -8.65 -0.73
N GLN A 23 0.23 -7.53 -0.02
CA GLN A 23 1.48 -6.83 0.31
C GLN A 23 2.21 -7.49 1.49
N ASN A 24 3.54 -7.37 1.49
CA ASN A 24 4.43 -7.70 2.61
C ASN A 24 4.19 -9.07 3.27
N GLY A 25 3.76 -10.06 2.47
CA GLY A 25 3.54 -11.43 2.93
C GLY A 25 2.29 -11.63 3.81
N LEU A 26 1.40 -10.63 3.91
CA LEU A 26 0.22 -10.67 4.76
C LEU A 26 -0.69 -11.87 4.45
N ARG A 27 -0.96 -12.15 3.17
CA ARG A 27 -1.72 -13.34 2.75
C ARG A 27 -1.08 -14.65 3.24
N LYS A 28 0.25 -14.76 3.22
CA LYS A 28 0.96 -15.97 3.68
C LYS A 28 0.74 -16.18 5.19
N ARG A 29 0.76 -15.11 5.97
CA ARG A 29 0.50 -15.16 7.43
C ARG A 29 -0.94 -15.51 7.74
N ALA A 30 -1.91 -14.95 7.02
CA ALA A 30 -3.31 -15.34 7.15
C ALA A 30 -3.51 -16.84 6.89
N MET A 31 -2.89 -17.38 5.84
CA MET A 31 -2.90 -18.82 5.55
C MET A 31 -2.24 -19.67 6.65
N GLU A 32 -1.19 -19.16 7.28
CA GLU A 32 -0.52 -19.84 8.39
C GLU A 32 -1.43 -19.94 9.63
N ILE A 33 -2.12 -18.85 9.99
CA ILE A 33 -3.09 -18.83 11.08
C ILE A 33 -4.19 -19.88 10.87
N ILE A 34 -4.76 -19.93 9.65
CA ILE A 34 -5.79 -20.91 9.29
C ILE A 34 -5.26 -22.33 9.46
N LYS A 35 -4.05 -22.62 8.96
CA LYS A 35 -3.46 -23.95 9.02
C LYS A 35 -3.18 -24.40 10.46
N VAL A 36 -2.63 -23.50 11.29
CA VAL A 36 -2.33 -23.81 12.70
C VAL A 36 -3.63 -24.04 13.47
N SER A 37 -4.65 -23.20 13.26
CA SER A 37 -5.96 -23.40 13.88
C SER A 37 -6.60 -24.72 13.44
N ALA A 38 -6.51 -25.09 12.16
CA ALA A 38 -7.06 -26.34 11.63
C ALA A 38 -6.41 -27.59 12.26
N ASN A 39 -5.18 -27.48 12.75
CA ASN A 39 -4.50 -28.55 13.49
C ASN A 39 -4.89 -28.59 14.99
N GLY A 40 -5.79 -27.72 15.45
CA GLY A 40 -6.25 -27.64 16.84
C GLY A 40 -5.35 -26.84 17.77
N ASP A 41 -4.23 -26.30 17.30
CA ASP A 41 -3.33 -25.48 18.10
C ASP A 41 -3.83 -24.02 18.15
N PHE A 42 -4.88 -23.80 18.94
CA PHE A 42 -5.51 -22.48 19.06
C PHE A 42 -4.60 -21.45 19.74
N ASP A 43 -3.75 -21.87 20.68
CA ASP A 43 -2.82 -20.96 21.36
C ASP A 43 -1.81 -20.36 20.39
N GLN A 44 -1.20 -21.19 19.54
CA GLN A 44 -0.28 -20.70 18.53
C GLN A 44 -1.02 -19.90 17.44
N ALA A 45 -2.24 -20.30 17.06
CA ALA A 45 -3.04 -19.55 16.09
C ALA A 45 -3.38 -18.13 16.59
N ILE A 46 -3.73 -17.98 17.87
CA ILE A 46 -4.00 -16.68 18.50
C ILE A 46 -2.73 -15.82 18.47
N LYS A 47 -1.59 -16.36 18.91
CA LYS A 47 -0.31 -15.64 18.89
C LYS A 47 0.07 -15.15 17.49
N LEU A 48 -0.12 -15.98 16.47
CA LEU A 48 0.12 -15.61 15.07
C LEU A 48 -0.86 -14.53 14.59
N ALA A 49 -2.13 -14.60 14.99
CA ALA A 49 -3.13 -13.59 14.65
C ALA A 49 -2.83 -12.23 15.30
N GLU A 50 -2.33 -12.20 16.54
CA GLU A 50 -1.87 -10.95 17.17
C GLU A 50 -0.65 -10.35 16.48
N GLN A 51 0.31 -11.18 16.05
CA GLN A 51 1.46 -10.73 15.26
C GLN A 51 1.04 -10.18 13.90
N TYR A 52 0.05 -10.83 13.27
CA TYR A 52 -0.55 -10.39 12.03
C TYR A 52 -1.24 -9.03 12.18
N LEU A 53 -2.02 -8.84 13.25
CA LEU A 53 -2.66 -7.56 13.56
C LEU A 53 -1.65 -6.43 13.71
N ARG A 54 -0.57 -6.64 14.48
CA ARG A 54 0.50 -5.64 14.65
C ARG A 54 1.16 -5.27 13.32
N GLN A 55 1.32 -6.22 12.42
CA GLN A 55 1.87 -5.92 11.10
C GLN A 55 0.90 -5.08 10.27
N ILE A 56 -0.40 -5.39 10.27
CA ILE A 56 -1.40 -4.57 9.56
C ILE A 56 -1.38 -3.13 10.08
N GLN A 57 -1.34 -2.94 11.39
CA GLN A 57 -1.27 -1.62 12.02
C GLN A 57 0.00 -0.85 11.62
N TYR A 58 1.13 -1.55 11.49
CA TYR A 58 2.36 -0.97 10.98
C TYR A 58 2.22 -0.52 9.51
N GLU A 59 1.60 -1.34 8.65
CA GLU A 59 1.34 -0.97 7.25
C GLU A 59 0.40 0.23 7.13
N ILE A 60 -0.65 0.30 7.97
CA ILE A 60 -1.55 1.48 8.04
C ILE A 60 -0.71 2.72 8.40
N THR A 61 0.08 2.63 9.47
CA THR A 61 0.93 3.75 9.92
C THR A 61 1.89 4.20 8.83
N ASN A 62 2.50 3.27 8.11
CA ASN A 62 3.41 3.55 7.00
C ASN A 62 2.69 4.23 5.81
N ALA A 63 1.47 3.78 5.49
CA ALA A 63 0.63 4.37 4.45
C ALA A 63 0.17 5.80 4.78
N GLU A 64 -0.16 6.06 6.05
CA GLU A 64 -0.46 7.40 6.57
C GLU A 64 0.76 8.33 6.51
N GLU A 65 1.91 7.81 6.94
CA GLU A 65 3.16 8.57 6.95
C GLU A 65 3.56 9.02 5.53
N ALA A 66 3.39 8.14 4.54
CA ALA A 66 3.68 8.49 3.15
C ALA A 66 2.77 9.61 2.61
N ILE A 67 1.49 9.65 3.03
CA ILE A 67 0.59 10.78 2.71
C ILE A 67 1.10 12.05 3.37
N ARG A 68 1.45 12.01 4.66
CA ARG A 68 1.97 13.17 5.39
C ARG A 68 3.25 13.74 4.76
N ILE A 69 4.18 12.88 4.36
CA ILE A 69 5.40 13.28 3.65
C ILE A 69 5.05 13.95 2.32
N THR A 70 4.04 13.42 1.60
CA THR A 70 3.58 13.99 0.33
C THR A 70 3.04 15.41 0.54
N GLU A 71 2.17 15.61 1.54
CA GLU A 71 1.65 16.92 1.91
C GLU A 71 2.77 17.91 2.26
N GLN A 72 3.77 17.45 3.02
CA GLN A 72 4.92 18.28 3.38
C GLN A 72 5.73 18.70 2.14
N ILE A 73 6.04 17.77 1.23
CA ILE A 73 6.79 18.08 0.00
C ILE A 73 6.05 19.12 -0.86
N LEU A 74 4.71 19.03 -0.91
CA LEU A 74 3.88 19.96 -1.66
C LEU A 74 3.88 21.36 -1.01
N ARG A 75 3.86 21.46 0.33
CA ARG A 75 3.95 22.74 1.06
C ARG A 75 5.32 23.38 0.96
N ASP A 76 6.40 22.61 1.09
CA ASP A 76 7.79 23.09 1.04
C ASP A 76 8.20 23.59 -0.36
N SER A 77 7.34 23.41 -1.36
CA SER A 77 7.62 23.69 -2.76
C SER A 77 7.78 25.18 -3.09
N GLU A 78 7.39 26.09 -2.19
CA GLU A 78 7.41 27.55 -2.36
C GLU A 78 8.80 28.21 -2.19
N GLN A 79 9.84 27.48 -1.72
CA GLN A 79 11.09 28.12 -1.24
C GLN A 79 12.40 27.74 -1.96
N SER A 80 12.39 26.92 -3.02
CA SER A 80 13.64 26.43 -3.63
C SER A 80 13.91 26.99 -5.03
N GLY A 81 14.81 27.98 -5.11
CA GLY A 81 15.39 28.54 -6.35
C GLY A 81 16.62 27.76 -6.88
N SER A 82 16.66 26.45 -6.65
CA SER A 82 17.70 25.57 -7.20
C SER A 82 17.49 25.35 -8.70
N SER A 83 18.58 25.15 -9.46
CA SER A 83 18.54 24.85 -10.90
C SER A 83 19.22 23.51 -11.20
N ILE A 84 18.87 22.48 -10.42
CA ILE A 84 19.41 21.14 -10.61
C ILE A 84 18.90 20.58 -11.94
N ARG A 85 19.83 19.98 -12.69
CA ARG A 85 19.55 19.31 -13.96
C ARG A 85 20.29 17.97 -13.98
N LEU A 86 19.55 16.90 -13.79
CA LEU A 86 20.12 15.54 -13.73
C LEU A 86 19.76 14.74 -14.97
N SER A 87 20.64 13.81 -15.34
CA SER A 87 20.32 12.70 -16.25
C SER A 87 19.53 11.62 -15.52
N ARG A 88 18.89 10.70 -16.26
CA ARG A 88 18.13 9.59 -15.65
C ARG A 88 18.95 8.78 -14.63
N LYS A 89 20.21 8.48 -14.96
CA LYS A 89 21.10 7.72 -14.08
C LYS A 89 21.34 8.50 -12.77
N GLN A 90 21.74 9.76 -12.88
CA GLN A 90 21.96 10.62 -11.71
C GLN A 90 20.69 10.79 -10.87
N THR A 91 19.52 10.91 -11.50
CA THR A 91 18.22 10.97 -10.81
C THR A 91 17.92 9.68 -10.05
N ALA A 92 18.14 8.53 -10.67
CA ALA A 92 17.96 7.23 -10.03
C ALA A 92 18.91 7.07 -8.83
N ASP A 93 20.18 7.43 -8.99
CA ASP A 93 21.18 7.40 -7.92
C ASP A 93 20.81 8.36 -6.77
N TYR A 94 20.39 9.59 -7.10
CA TYR A 94 19.96 10.60 -6.12
C TYR A 94 18.73 10.14 -5.31
N LEU A 95 17.79 9.46 -5.96
CA LEU A 95 16.60 8.91 -5.32
C LEU A 95 16.82 7.52 -4.72
N GLN A 96 18.01 6.94 -4.88
CA GLN A 96 18.33 5.57 -4.44
C GLN A 96 17.32 4.54 -4.97
N ILE A 97 16.94 4.66 -6.24
CA ILE A 97 16.07 3.71 -6.95
C ILE A 97 16.80 3.12 -8.14
N SER A 98 16.32 1.98 -8.65
CA SER A 98 16.86 1.45 -9.90
C SER A 98 16.45 2.32 -11.10
N ILE A 99 17.30 2.31 -12.14
CA ILE A 99 16.99 2.98 -13.42
C ILE A 99 15.69 2.40 -14.02
N ASP A 100 15.46 1.09 -13.86
CA ASP A 100 14.26 0.43 -14.34
C ASP A 100 13.01 0.85 -13.57
N ALA A 101 13.10 1.11 -12.26
CA ALA A 101 11.98 1.67 -11.51
C ALA A 101 11.60 3.06 -12.04
N LEU A 102 12.60 3.94 -12.24
CA LEU A 102 12.37 5.27 -12.81
C LEU A 102 11.77 5.19 -14.23
N ARG A 103 12.28 4.26 -15.05
CA ARG A 103 11.74 4.00 -16.40
C ARG A 103 10.31 3.49 -16.33
N ASN A 104 9.99 2.59 -15.41
CA ASN A 104 8.66 2.05 -15.20
C ASN A 104 7.67 3.18 -14.85
N TRP A 105 8.05 4.10 -13.96
CA TRP A 105 7.20 5.24 -13.59
C TRP A 105 6.91 6.16 -14.78
N GLU A 106 7.91 6.45 -15.61
CA GLU A 106 7.68 7.21 -16.85
C GLU A 106 6.75 6.49 -17.82
N MET A 107 6.91 5.17 -17.99
CA MET A 107 6.08 4.39 -18.92
C MET A 107 4.63 4.31 -18.47
N ASN A 108 4.38 4.32 -17.16
CA ASN A 108 3.03 4.38 -16.58
C ASN A 108 2.48 5.82 -16.48
N GLY A 109 3.16 6.81 -17.05
CA GLY A 109 2.63 8.17 -17.16
C GLY A 109 2.72 9.02 -15.89
N LEU A 110 3.37 8.53 -14.83
CA LEU A 110 3.49 9.25 -13.55
C LEU A 110 4.25 10.57 -13.68
N LEU A 111 5.18 10.67 -14.64
CA LEU A 111 5.84 11.93 -14.99
C LEU A 111 6.09 12.05 -16.50
N LYS A 112 6.06 13.30 -16.99
CA LYS A 112 6.40 13.65 -18.36
C LYS A 112 7.66 14.52 -18.40
N ILE A 113 8.81 13.86 -18.59
CA ILE A 113 10.13 14.52 -18.52
C ILE A 113 10.48 15.20 -19.84
N LYS A 114 10.93 16.46 -19.74
CA LYS A 114 11.40 17.24 -20.89
C LYS A 114 12.67 16.63 -21.50
N ARG A 115 12.80 16.75 -22.82
CA ARG A 115 14.00 16.36 -23.57
C ARG A 115 14.76 17.59 -24.02
N ARG A 116 16.09 17.51 -24.01
CA ARG A 116 16.96 18.47 -24.70
C ARG A 116 16.95 18.23 -26.21
N GLU A 117 17.47 19.20 -26.95
CA GLU A 117 17.65 19.13 -28.41
C GLU A 117 18.43 17.88 -28.86
N ASN A 118 19.39 17.45 -28.05
CA ASN A 118 20.18 16.23 -28.29
C ASN A 118 19.44 14.91 -27.93
N GLY A 119 18.14 14.98 -27.60
CA GLY A 119 17.28 13.83 -27.33
C GLY A 119 17.36 13.26 -25.91
N TYR A 120 18.30 13.72 -25.08
CA TYR A 120 18.45 13.24 -23.69
C TYR A 120 17.40 13.85 -22.75
N ARG A 121 16.96 13.05 -21.78
CA ARG A 121 16.06 13.49 -20.71
C ARG A 121 16.81 14.30 -19.65
N VAL A 122 16.14 15.32 -19.14
CA VAL A 122 16.66 16.17 -18.07
C VAL A 122 15.59 16.34 -17.01
N TYR A 123 15.97 16.01 -15.78
CA TYR A 123 15.11 16.10 -14.60
C TYR A 123 15.45 17.39 -13.86
N THR A 124 14.42 18.20 -13.60
CA THR A 124 14.50 19.46 -12.85
C THR A 124 14.20 19.24 -11.37
N ASP A 125 14.34 20.29 -10.57
CA ASP A 125 13.90 20.27 -9.17
C ASP A 125 12.41 19.98 -9.00
N GLU A 126 11.56 20.44 -9.92
CA GLU A 126 10.12 20.11 -9.94
C GLU A 126 9.90 18.62 -10.20
N ASP A 127 10.61 18.04 -11.16
CA ASP A 127 10.55 16.61 -11.44
C ASP A 127 11.02 15.79 -10.22
N LEU A 128 12.07 16.25 -9.53
CA LEU A 128 12.59 15.59 -8.33
C LEU A 128 11.60 15.63 -7.16
N LYS A 129 10.80 16.69 -7.01
CA LYS A 129 9.74 16.77 -6.00
C LYS A 129 8.69 15.69 -6.25
N ILE A 130 8.16 15.62 -7.48
CA ILE A 130 7.16 14.61 -7.86
C ILE A 130 7.75 13.21 -7.70
N LEU A 131 9.01 13.00 -8.08
CA LEU A 131 9.68 11.71 -7.91
C LEU A 131 9.89 11.31 -6.44
N LYS A 132 10.14 12.26 -5.54
CA LYS A 132 10.20 11.99 -4.09
C LYS A 132 8.84 11.56 -3.56
N ILE A 133 7.76 12.18 -4.02
CA ILE A 133 6.37 11.81 -3.69
C ILE A 133 6.10 10.38 -4.16
N ILE A 134 6.34 10.08 -5.44
CA ILE A 134 6.13 8.74 -6.02
C ILE A 134 6.93 7.70 -5.24
N ARG A 135 8.20 7.99 -4.93
CA ARG A 135 9.05 7.07 -4.14
C ARG A 135 8.45 6.80 -2.76
N SER A 136 8.03 7.85 -2.04
CA SER A 136 7.42 7.72 -0.70
C SER A 136 6.19 6.81 -0.74
N LEU A 137 5.25 7.11 -1.64
CA LEU A 137 4.01 6.35 -1.79
C LEU A 137 4.25 4.90 -2.25
N ARG A 138 5.24 4.67 -3.13
CA ARG A 138 5.62 3.32 -3.56
C ARG A 138 6.27 2.50 -2.46
N CYS A 139 7.05 3.11 -1.57
CA CYS A 139 7.58 2.43 -0.38
C CYS A 139 6.47 2.04 0.61
N ALA A 140 5.37 2.81 0.63
CA ALA A 140 4.15 2.46 1.36
C ALA A 140 3.17 1.59 0.56
N ASN A 141 3.60 1.03 -0.57
CA ASN A 141 2.85 0.10 -1.42
C ASN A 141 1.58 0.63 -2.12
N TYR A 142 1.32 1.94 -2.15
CA TYR A 142 0.26 2.51 -2.99
C TYR A 142 0.51 2.19 -4.46
N SER A 143 -0.50 1.72 -5.20
CA SER A 143 -0.35 1.34 -6.61
C SER A 143 0.09 2.52 -7.51
N LEU A 144 0.61 2.24 -8.70
CA LEU A 144 0.89 3.28 -9.68
C LEU A 144 -0.39 4.02 -10.10
N SER A 145 -1.53 3.32 -10.21
CA SER A 145 -2.82 3.92 -10.56
C SER A 145 -3.32 4.88 -9.49
N ALA A 146 -3.25 4.52 -8.20
CA ALA A 146 -3.61 5.40 -7.09
C ALA A 146 -2.74 6.66 -7.07
N ILE A 147 -1.42 6.51 -7.27
CA ILE A 147 -0.50 7.64 -7.32
C ILE A 147 -0.79 8.52 -8.53
N LEU A 148 -1.02 7.95 -9.71
CA LEU A 148 -1.34 8.70 -10.93
C LEU A 148 -2.64 9.49 -10.78
N ARG A 149 -3.70 8.86 -10.24
CA ARG A 149 -4.97 9.52 -9.92
C ARG A 149 -4.75 10.71 -8.98
N MET A 150 -4.03 10.49 -7.88
CA MET A 150 -3.69 11.55 -6.93
C MET A 150 -2.94 12.71 -7.61
N LEU A 151 -1.93 12.44 -8.42
CA LEU A 151 -1.16 13.48 -9.12
C LEU A 151 -2.03 14.26 -10.13
N ASN A 152 -2.90 13.58 -10.87
CA ASN A 152 -3.81 14.23 -11.82
C ASN A 152 -4.81 15.13 -11.09
N THR A 153 -5.45 14.63 -10.02
CA THR A 153 -6.39 15.43 -9.24
C THR A 153 -5.72 16.67 -8.63
N LEU A 154 -4.50 16.54 -8.10
CA LEU A 154 -3.77 17.69 -7.54
C LEU A 154 -3.32 18.70 -8.61
N SER A 155 -3.16 18.27 -9.87
CA SER A 155 -2.90 19.18 -10.97
C SER A 155 -4.10 20.06 -11.30
N ASP A 156 -5.33 19.54 -11.12
CA ASP A 156 -6.57 20.27 -11.40
C ASP A 156 -7.08 21.03 -10.17
N ASP A 157 -6.92 20.46 -8.97
CA ASP A 157 -7.29 21.03 -7.68
C ASP A 157 -6.16 20.81 -6.65
N PRO A 158 -5.25 21.78 -6.48
CA PRO A 158 -4.17 21.71 -5.49
C PRO A 158 -4.66 21.62 -4.03
N GLY A 159 -5.93 21.94 -3.76
CA GLY A 159 -6.54 21.85 -2.43
C GLY A 159 -7.19 20.49 -2.14
N ALA A 160 -7.17 19.56 -3.10
CA ALA A 160 -7.80 18.26 -2.94
C ALA A 160 -7.24 17.48 -1.75
N ASN A 161 -8.11 16.76 -1.05
CA ASN A 161 -7.72 15.95 0.08
C ASN A 161 -6.99 14.68 -0.40
N ILE A 162 -5.66 14.66 -0.25
CA ILE A 162 -4.79 13.58 -0.72
C ILE A 162 -5.22 12.22 -0.18
N ARG A 163 -5.53 12.15 1.13
CA ARG A 163 -5.99 10.91 1.79
C ARG A 163 -7.21 10.33 1.09
N VAL A 164 -8.17 11.16 0.70
CA VAL A 164 -9.41 10.70 0.06
C VAL A 164 -9.12 10.24 -1.36
N VAL A 165 -8.41 11.07 -2.14
CA VAL A 165 -8.17 10.82 -3.57
C VAL A 165 -7.34 9.55 -3.80
N ILE A 166 -6.27 9.37 -3.01
CA ILE A 166 -5.37 8.23 -3.20
C ILE A 166 -6.04 6.88 -2.88
N ASP A 167 -7.08 6.88 -2.05
CA ASP A 167 -7.80 5.68 -1.60
C ASP A 167 -9.15 5.45 -2.30
N SER A 168 -9.53 6.33 -3.24
CA SER A 168 -10.81 6.30 -3.94
C SER A 168 -10.63 5.94 -5.43
N PRO A 169 -10.67 4.66 -5.80
CA PRO A 169 -10.64 4.25 -7.20
C PRO A 169 -11.77 4.85 -8.04
N ASP A 170 -11.51 5.10 -9.32
CA ASP A 170 -12.52 5.61 -10.24
C ASP A 170 -13.47 4.48 -10.64
N ALA A 171 -14.77 4.77 -10.76
CA ALA A 171 -15.79 3.77 -11.10
C ALA A 171 -15.58 3.12 -12.49
N SER A 172 -14.71 3.69 -13.33
CA SER A 172 -14.38 3.21 -14.67
C SER A 172 -13.17 2.28 -14.73
N ASP A 173 -12.40 2.08 -13.66
CA ASP A 173 -11.30 1.12 -13.74
C ASP A 173 -11.85 -0.31 -13.69
N ASP A 174 -11.60 -1.10 -14.74
CA ASP A 174 -12.11 -2.48 -14.82
C ASP A 174 -11.36 -3.45 -13.86
N ILE A 175 -10.22 -3.03 -13.32
CA ILE A 175 -9.34 -3.85 -12.45
C ILE A 175 -8.89 -3.02 -11.26
N PHE A 176 -9.35 -3.39 -10.06
CA PHE A 176 -8.90 -2.80 -8.79
C PHE A 176 -8.10 -3.81 -7.98
N SER A 177 -6.91 -3.40 -7.55
CA SER A 177 -6.12 -4.08 -6.53
C SER A 177 -6.40 -3.50 -5.14
N ALA A 178 -6.14 -4.27 -4.08
CA ALA A 178 -6.13 -3.74 -2.72
C ALA A 178 -5.20 -2.52 -2.58
N CYS A 179 -4.16 -2.41 -3.41
CA CYS A 179 -3.24 -1.27 -3.45
C CYS A 179 -3.87 0.03 -4.00
N ASP A 180 -5.00 -0.04 -4.71
CA ASP A 180 -5.73 1.12 -5.26
C ASP A 180 -6.64 1.81 -4.23
N LYS A 181 -6.96 1.08 -3.16
CA LYS A 181 -7.70 1.51 -1.97
C LYS A 181 -7.01 0.94 -0.72
N LEU A 182 -5.72 1.24 -0.61
CA LEU A 182 -4.81 0.64 0.35
C LEU A 182 -5.28 0.80 1.80
N LEU A 183 -5.61 2.01 2.22
CA LEU A 183 -6.01 2.27 3.60
C LEU A 183 -7.35 1.60 3.91
N THR A 184 -8.33 1.70 3.01
CA THR A 184 -9.59 0.96 3.15
C THR A 184 -9.34 -0.54 3.29
N SER A 185 -8.50 -1.13 2.42
CA SER A 185 -8.20 -2.56 2.46
C SER A 185 -7.46 -2.98 3.73
N LEU A 186 -6.52 -2.17 4.22
CA LEU A 186 -5.80 -2.47 5.46
C LEU A 186 -6.71 -2.35 6.69
N ASN A 187 -7.59 -1.35 6.75
CA ASN A 187 -8.58 -1.20 7.82
C ASN A 187 -9.58 -2.36 7.84
N ASP A 188 -10.06 -2.80 6.67
CA ASP A 188 -10.93 -3.98 6.56
C ASP A 188 -10.19 -5.24 7.06
N ALA A 189 -8.89 -5.38 6.74
CA ALA A 189 -8.06 -6.48 7.22
C ALA A 189 -7.84 -6.43 8.75
N GLU A 190 -7.69 -5.24 9.34
CA GLU A 190 -7.60 -5.05 10.79
C GLU A 190 -8.88 -5.50 11.49
N GLN A 191 -10.03 -5.07 10.99
CA GLN A 191 -11.34 -5.48 11.52
C GLN A 191 -11.56 -6.99 11.39
N ASN A 192 -11.20 -7.57 10.25
CA ASN A 192 -11.28 -9.01 10.04
C ASN A 192 -10.35 -9.78 10.98
N THR A 193 -9.14 -9.29 11.20
CA THR A 193 -8.19 -9.90 12.15
C THR A 193 -8.74 -9.85 13.58
N SER A 194 -9.42 -8.76 13.96
CA SER A 194 -10.08 -8.66 15.27
C SER A 194 -11.20 -9.69 15.42
N ARG A 195 -12.02 -9.90 14.37
CA ARG A 195 -13.04 -10.97 14.34
C ARG A 195 -12.43 -12.37 14.37
N MET A 196 -11.29 -12.56 13.70
CA MET A 196 -10.54 -13.82 13.75
C MET A 196 -10.06 -14.12 15.17
N LEU A 197 -9.49 -13.14 15.88
CA LEU A 197 -9.07 -13.30 17.27
C LEU A 197 -10.23 -13.71 18.17
N SER A 198 -11.38 -13.02 18.09
CA SER A 198 -12.59 -13.41 18.84
C SER A 198 -13.04 -14.84 18.50
N SER A 199 -12.98 -15.22 17.23
CA SER A 199 -13.35 -16.57 16.77
C SER A 199 -12.39 -17.63 17.31
N LEU A 200 -11.08 -17.38 17.24
CA LEU A 200 -10.04 -18.28 17.75
C LEU A 200 -10.16 -18.50 19.27
N HIS A 201 -10.40 -17.44 20.04
CA HIS A 201 -10.67 -17.57 21.48
C HIS A 201 -11.94 -18.38 21.77
N SER A 202 -13.01 -18.16 20.99
CA SER A 202 -14.24 -18.95 21.13
C SER A 202 -14.01 -20.42 20.80
N MET A 203 -13.28 -20.72 19.73
CA MET A 203 -12.96 -22.09 19.31
C MET A 203 -12.07 -22.79 20.35
N LYS A 204 -11.06 -22.09 20.90
CA LYS A 204 -10.26 -22.60 22.02
C LYS A 204 -11.15 -23.03 23.18
N ASN A 205 -12.06 -22.17 23.63
CA ASN A 205 -12.92 -22.48 24.76
C ASN A 205 -13.92 -23.63 24.50
N LYS A 206 -14.30 -23.86 23.23
CA LYS A 206 -15.26 -24.91 22.85
C LYS A 206 -14.61 -26.27 22.58
N PHE A 207 -13.38 -26.27 22.07
CA PHE A 207 -12.76 -27.45 21.47
C PHE A 207 -11.39 -27.80 22.05
N SER A 208 -10.85 -27.02 22.99
CA SER A 208 -9.66 -27.36 23.78
C SER A 208 -10.00 -28.06 25.09
#